data_AF-A0A535GCL5-F1
#
_entry.id   AF-A0A535GCL5-F1
#
_cell.length_a   1.000
_cell.length_b   1.000
_cell.length_c   1.000
_cell.angle_alpha   90.00
_cell.angle_beta   90.00
_cell.angle_gamma   90.00
#
_symmetry.space_group_name_H-M   'P 1'
#
loop_
_entity.id
_entity.type
_entity.pdbx_description
1 polymer ?
#
loop_
_entity_poly.entity_id
_entity_poly.type
_entity_poly.pdbx_seq_one_letter_code
_entity_poly.pdbx_strand_id
1 'polypeptide(L)'
;MLPPAAINEGDPVTPRPSATVLLVRGRDPWQLLLMKRPGGADFAPDAYVFPGGSVHDDDRSFEDEIRAAAVRELFEEVGILLARRGKSLAREADCDRVRGLTIGGTPFGAAVRELGLTPAFD
;
A
#
# COMPACT_ATOMS: atom_id res chain seq x y z
N MET A 1 -27.00 7.07 0.00
CA MET A 1 -25.83 6.83 -0.89
C MET A 1 -26.17 7.46 -2.23
N LEU A 2 -25.38 8.43 -2.70
CA LEU A 2 -25.60 9.05 -4.01
C LEU A 2 -25.31 8.02 -5.11
N PRO A 3 -26.04 8.03 -6.24
CA PRO A 3 -25.73 7.12 -7.35
C PRO A 3 -24.32 7.43 -7.90
N PRO A 4 -23.58 6.43 -8.41
CA PRO A 4 -22.18 6.59 -8.85
C PRO A 4 -21.94 7.66 -9.92
N ALA A 5 -22.99 8.10 -10.62
CA ALA A 5 -22.96 9.13 -11.65
C ALA A 5 -23.52 10.50 -11.20
N ALA A 6 -23.94 10.63 -9.94
CA ALA A 6 -24.36 11.92 -9.42
C ALA A 6 -23.16 12.87 -9.35
N ILE A 7 -23.26 13.97 -10.08
CA ILE A 7 -22.32 15.07 -9.99
C ILE A 7 -22.46 15.68 -8.59
N ASN A 8 -21.34 15.81 -7.86
CA ASN A 8 -21.33 16.57 -6.62
C ASN A 8 -21.40 18.06 -6.99
N GLU A 9 -22.56 18.68 -6.77
CA GLU A 9 -22.76 20.12 -7.03
C GLU A 9 -22.25 21.04 -5.91
N GLY A 10 -21.68 20.48 -4.84
CA GLY A 10 -21.00 21.26 -3.81
C GLY A 10 -19.64 21.79 -4.27
N ASP A 11 -19.00 22.58 -3.42
CA ASP A 11 -17.66 23.09 -3.69
C ASP A 11 -16.67 21.94 -3.96
N PRO A 12 -15.75 22.09 -4.92
CA PRO A 12 -14.73 21.09 -5.19
C PRO A 12 -13.95 20.71 -3.93
N VAL A 13 -13.89 19.41 -3.63
CA VAL A 13 -13.06 18.91 -2.54
C VAL A 13 -11.58 18.94 -2.92
N THR A 14 -10.70 19.21 -1.96
CA THR A 14 -9.26 19.10 -2.17
C THR A 14 -8.88 17.65 -2.44
N PRO A 15 -8.21 17.33 -3.57
CA PRO A 15 -7.76 15.97 -3.87
C PRO A 15 -6.82 15.44 -2.77
N ARG A 16 -6.99 14.16 -2.42
CA ARG A 16 -6.10 13.46 -1.49
C ARG A 16 -4.97 12.80 -2.28
N PRO A 17 -3.69 13.03 -1.93
CA PRO A 17 -2.58 12.28 -2.51
C PRO A 17 -2.74 10.78 -2.25
N SER A 18 -2.44 9.97 -3.26
CA SER A 18 -2.58 8.51 -3.20
C SER A 18 -1.54 7.82 -4.08
N ALA A 19 -1.26 6.56 -3.79
CA ALA A 19 -0.36 5.73 -4.56
C ALA A 19 -1.03 4.42 -4.99
N THR A 20 -0.58 3.86 -6.11
CA THR A 20 -1.03 2.57 -6.65
C THR A 20 0.19 1.77 -7.10
N VAL A 21 0.19 0.47 -6.81
CA VAL A 21 1.33 -0.42 -7.08
C VAL A 21 1.00 -1.42 -8.17
N LEU A 22 1.79 -1.40 -9.25
CA LEU A 22 1.77 -2.44 -10.28
C LEU A 22 2.90 -3.43 -9.99
N LEU A 23 2.59 -4.51 -9.27
CA LEU A 23 3.58 -5.57 -9.02
C LEU A 23 3.61 -6.54 -10.21
N VAL A 24 4.78 -6.60 -10.87
CA VAL A 24 5.02 -7.42 -12.06
C VAL A 24 5.94 -8.59 -11.72
N ARG A 25 5.66 -9.79 -12.24
CA ARG A 25 6.58 -10.93 -12.16
C ARG A 25 6.77 -11.64 -13.51
N GLY A 26 7.93 -12.28 -13.65
CA GLY A 26 8.24 -13.16 -14.78
C GLY A 26 8.76 -12.43 -16.02
N ARG A 27 8.76 -13.17 -17.13
CA ARG A 27 9.09 -12.70 -18.48
C ARG A 27 7.93 -13.06 -19.40
N ASP A 28 7.93 -12.52 -20.62
CA ASP A 28 6.84 -12.65 -21.60
C ASP A 28 6.20 -14.06 -21.66
N PRO A 29 4.90 -14.22 -21.33
CA PRO A 29 4.00 -13.18 -20.83
C PRO A 29 4.27 -12.84 -19.36
N TRP A 30 4.50 -11.56 -19.07
CA TRP A 30 4.60 -11.05 -17.71
C TRP A 30 3.23 -11.11 -17.01
N GLN A 31 3.26 -11.18 -15.68
CA GLN A 31 2.06 -11.29 -14.85
C GLN A 31 1.94 -10.09 -13.91
N LEU A 32 0.72 -9.59 -13.74
CA LEU A 32 0.37 -8.55 -12.77
C LEU A 32 -0.34 -9.12 -11.56
N LEU A 33 -0.05 -8.56 -10.38
CA LEU A 33 -0.87 -8.76 -9.20
C LEU A 33 -2.08 -7.81 -9.25
N LEU A 34 -3.28 -8.37 -9.10
CA LEU A 34 -4.51 -7.62 -8.83
C LEU A 34 -5.21 -8.23 -7.63
N MET A 35 -5.88 -7.40 -6.83
CA MET A 35 -6.79 -7.81 -5.77
C MET A 35 -8.24 -7.71 -6.25
N LYS A 36 -9.11 -8.61 -5.79
CA LYS A 36 -10.55 -8.48 -5.99
C LYS A 36 -11.14 -7.80 -4.77
N ARG A 37 -11.82 -6.67 -4.95
CA ARG A 37 -12.45 -5.97 -3.82
C ARG A 37 -13.61 -6.79 -3.25
N PRO A 38 -13.81 -6.79 -1.92
CA PRO A 38 -15.01 -7.36 -1.33
C PRO A 38 -16.27 -6.72 -1.93
N GLY A 39 -17.33 -7.51 -2.16
CA GLY A 39 -18.56 -7.04 -2.80
C GLY A 39 -19.32 -5.93 -2.05
N GLY A 40 -18.99 -5.67 -0.78
CA GLY A 40 -19.58 -4.61 0.05
C GLY A 40 -18.84 -3.28 0.03
N ALA A 41 -17.85 -3.09 -0.86
CA ALA A 41 -17.06 -1.87 -0.88
C ALA A 41 -17.84 -0.66 -1.44
N ASP A 42 -17.64 0.52 -0.85
CA ASP A 42 -18.35 1.77 -1.21
C ASP A 42 -18.12 2.27 -2.65
N PHE A 43 -17.11 1.73 -3.33
CA PHE A 43 -16.73 2.07 -4.70
C PHE A 43 -16.36 0.79 -5.45
N ALA A 44 -16.68 0.66 -6.73
CA ALA A 44 -16.28 -0.46 -7.61
C ALA A 44 -16.26 -1.88 -6.96
N PRO A 45 -17.39 -2.35 -6.39
CA PRO A 45 -17.46 -3.71 -5.83
C PRO A 45 -17.21 -4.78 -6.91
N ASP A 46 -16.64 -5.92 -6.52
CA ASP A 46 -16.24 -7.04 -7.39
C ASP A 46 -15.21 -6.72 -8.49
N ALA A 47 -14.71 -5.49 -8.56
CA ALA A 47 -13.67 -5.11 -9.51
C ALA A 47 -12.31 -5.68 -9.11
N TYR A 48 -11.51 -6.00 -10.12
CA TYR A 48 -10.08 -6.21 -9.96
C TYR A 48 -9.37 -4.86 -9.96
N VAL A 49 -8.60 -4.60 -8.92
CA VAL A 49 -7.84 -3.36 -8.72
C VAL A 49 -6.39 -3.69 -8.39
N PHE A 50 -5.51 -2.73 -8.62
CA PHE A 50 -4.16 -2.78 -8.09
C PHE A 50 -4.16 -2.41 -6.60
N PRO A 51 -3.24 -2.95 -5.80
CA PRO A 51 -3.05 -2.49 -4.43
C PRO A 51 -2.73 -1.00 -4.38
N GLY A 52 -3.25 -0.30 -3.38
CA GLY A 52 -3.00 1.13 -3.23
C GLY A 52 -4.02 1.86 -2.38
N GLY A 53 -3.68 3.10 -2.04
CA GLY A 53 -4.48 3.90 -1.13
C GLY A 53 -3.93 5.31 -0.95
N SER A 54 -4.55 6.04 -0.02
CA SER A 54 -4.18 7.44 0.25
C SER A 54 -2.92 7.52 1.09
N VAL A 55 -2.18 8.62 0.95
CA VAL A 55 -1.06 8.95 1.85
C VAL A 55 -1.62 9.17 3.27
N HIS A 56 -0.95 8.57 4.25
CA HIS A 56 -1.20 8.74 5.69
C HIS A 56 -0.07 9.56 6.33
N ASP A 57 -0.30 10.06 7.56
CA ASP A 57 0.69 10.92 8.24
C ASP A 57 2.02 10.21 8.52
N ASP A 58 2.02 8.90 8.75
CA ASP A 58 3.25 8.12 8.94
C ASP A 58 4.08 8.03 7.63
N ASP A 59 3.44 8.09 6.46
CA ASP A 59 4.13 8.08 5.16
C ASP A 59 4.94 9.37 4.96
N ARG A 60 4.49 10.49 5.54
CA ARG A 60 5.17 11.80 5.49
C ARG A 60 6.49 11.84 6.26
N SER A 61 6.76 10.82 7.07
CA SER A 61 8.05 10.68 7.76
C SER A 61 9.18 10.20 6.84
N PHE A 62 8.84 9.73 5.64
CA PHE A 62 9.79 9.32 4.60
C PHE A 62 10.02 10.46 3.60
N GLU A 63 11.16 10.42 2.92
CA GLU A 63 11.52 11.42 1.91
C GLU A 63 10.52 11.49 0.73
N ASP A 64 9.96 10.33 0.36
CA ASP A 64 8.94 10.21 -0.69
C ASP A 64 7.68 9.58 -0.08
N GLU A 65 6.73 10.44 0.34
CA GLU A 65 5.47 10.03 0.96
C GLU A 65 4.59 9.18 0.01
N ILE A 66 4.71 9.37 -1.31
CA ILE A 66 3.94 8.64 -2.31
C ILE A 66 4.49 7.21 -2.42
N ARG A 67 5.81 7.03 -2.48
CA ARG A 67 6.42 5.69 -2.48
C ARG A 67 6.25 4.99 -1.14
N ALA A 68 6.29 5.73 -0.03
CA ALA A 68 6.01 5.17 1.29
C ALA A 68 4.58 4.61 1.35
N ALA A 69 3.58 5.39 0.92
CA ALA A 69 2.20 4.93 0.83
C ALA A 69 2.07 3.70 -0.08
N ALA A 70 2.72 3.68 -1.24
CA ALA A 70 2.72 2.51 -2.13
C ALA A 70 3.23 1.23 -1.42
N VAL A 71 4.38 1.31 -0.75
CA VAL A 71 4.97 0.15 -0.05
C VAL A 71 4.10 -0.29 1.14
N ARG A 72 3.56 0.67 1.90
CA ARG A 72 2.66 0.40 3.03
C ARG A 72 1.39 -0.29 2.56
N GLU A 73 0.69 0.27 1.58
CA GLU A 73 -0.57 -0.29 1.06
C GLU A 73 -0.38 -1.68 0.46
N LEU A 74 0.72 -1.90 -0.28
CA LEU A 74 1.05 -3.24 -0.77
C LEU A 74 1.23 -4.23 0.40
N PHE A 75 1.89 -3.83 1.47
CA PHE A 75 2.05 -4.69 2.63
C PHE A 75 0.71 -4.93 3.37
N GLU A 76 -0.09 -3.89 3.57
CA GLU A 76 -1.35 -3.96 4.33
C GLU A 76 -2.42 -4.77 3.59
N GLU A 77 -2.56 -4.59 2.27
CA GLU A 77 -3.64 -5.21 1.50
C GLU A 77 -3.32 -6.64 1.04
N VAL A 78 -2.05 -6.94 0.72
CA VAL A 78 -1.67 -8.25 0.16
C VAL A 78 -0.49 -8.93 0.86
N GLY A 79 0.07 -8.32 1.92
CA GLY A 79 1.08 -8.95 2.76
C GLY A 79 2.49 -9.01 2.14
N ILE A 80 2.75 -8.28 1.05
CA ILE A 80 4.07 -8.27 0.39
C ILE A 80 4.89 -7.09 0.92
N LEU A 81 6.00 -7.40 1.60
CA LEU A 81 6.90 -6.38 2.15
C LEU A 81 8.01 -6.02 1.15
N LEU A 82 7.99 -4.79 0.64
CA LEU A 82 9.10 -4.21 -0.12
C LEU A 82 9.98 -3.36 0.80
N ALA A 83 10.94 -4.00 1.45
CA ALA A 83 11.91 -3.34 2.32
C ALA A 83 13.32 -3.90 2.12
N ARG A 84 14.32 -3.14 2.54
CA ARG A 84 15.74 -3.51 2.54
C ARG A 84 16.22 -3.71 3.97
N ARG A 85 17.09 -4.70 4.16
CA ARG A 85 17.98 -4.86 5.31
C ARG A 85 19.41 -4.60 4.83
N GLY A 86 19.86 -3.36 5.02
CA GLY A 86 21.10 -2.90 4.40
C GLY A 86 21.02 -2.99 2.88
N LYS A 87 21.86 -3.81 2.25
CA LYS A 87 21.88 -3.99 0.78
C LYS A 87 20.94 -5.09 0.27
N SER A 88 20.45 -5.93 1.17
CA SER A 88 19.60 -7.09 0.83
C SER A 88 18.14 -6.72 0.92
N LEU A 89 17.28 -7.37 0.13
CA LEU A 89 15.84 -7.32 0.38
C LEU A 89 15.50 -8.01 1.70
N ALA A 90 14.46 -7.52 2.37
CA ALA A 90 13.85 -8.14 3.53
C ALA A 90 13.42 -9.57 3.19
N ARG A 91 13.54 -10.46 4.18
CA ARG A 91 13.17 -11.87 4.05
C ARG A 91 11.81 -12.14 4.66
N GLU A 92 11.31 -13.36 4.50
CA GLU A 92 10.06 -13.82 5.11
C GLU A 92 10.02 -13.56 6.62
N ALA A 93 11.09 -13.87 7.34
CA ALA A 93 11.18 -13.59 8.78
C ALA A 93 11.11 -12.09 9.13
N ASP A 94 11.56 -11.20 8.24
CA ASP A 94 11.40 -9.75 8.42
C ASP A 94 9.93 -9.36 8.20
N CYS A 95 9.30 -9.90 7.16
CA CYS A 95 7.89 -9.70 6.84
C CYS A 95 6.97 -10.12 7.98
N ASP A 96 7.21 -11.30 8.57
CA ASP A 96 6.41 -11.80 9.70
C ASP A 96 6.55 -10.94 10.95
N ARG A 97 7.75 -10.40 11.19
CA ARG A 97 7.99 -9.49 12.32
C ARG A 97 7.29 -8.14 12.11
N VAL A 98 7.37 -7.56 10.91
CA VAL A 98 6.61 -6.35 10.57
C VAL A 98 5.12 -6.61 10.78
N ARG A 99 4.61 -7.75 10.27
CA ARG A 99 3.19 -8.13 10.42
C ARG A 99 2.77 -8.28 11.88
N GLY A 100 3.62 -8.90 12.71
CA GLY A 100 3.35 -9.04 14.14
C GLY A 100 3.23 -7.68 14.84
N LEU A 101 4.12 -6.74 14.52
CA LEU A 101 4.08 -5.38 15.07
C LEU A 101 2.86 -4.59 14.59
N THR A 102 2.50 -4.67 13.30
CA THR A 102 1.34 -3.93 12.76
C THR A 102 0.02 -4.48 13.28
N ILE A 103 -0.12 -5.80 13.42
CA ILE A 103 -1.28 -6.42 14.11
C ILE A 103 -1.33 -5.98 15.58
N GLY A 104 -0.16 -5.81 16.22
CA GLY A 104 -0.04 -5.27 17.58
C GLY A 104 -0.34 -3.77 17.71
N GLY A 105 -0.67 -3.08 16.61
CA GLY A 105 -1.04 -1.66 16.60
C GLY A 105 0.13 -0.69 16.36
N THR A 106 1.34 -1.19 16.12
CA THR A 106 2.47 -0.34 15.73
C THR A 106 2.27 0.14 14.28
N PRO A 107 2.34 1.45 13.99
CA PRO A 107 2.27 1.95 12.62
C PRO A 107 3.35 1.34 11.72
N PHE A 108 3.04 1.10 10.44
CA PHE A 108 3.94 0.44 9.50
C PHE A 108 5.35 1.04 9.48
N GLY A 109 5.47 2.36 9.36
CA GLY A 109 6.75 3.05 9.33
C GLY A 109 7.53 2.88 10.63
N ALA A 110 6.83 2.88 11.79
CA ALA A 110 7.44 2.58 13.08
C ALA A 110 7.95 1.14 13.17
N ALA A 111 7.16 0.16 12.71
CA ALA A 111 7.55 -1.25 12.70
C ALA A 111 8.78 -1.50 11.81
N VAL A 112 8.82 -0.91 10.61
CA VAL A 112 9.96 -1.00 9.70
C VAL A 112 11.23 -0.41 10.32
N ARG A 113 11.13 0.79 10.93
CA ARG A 113 12.25 1.45 11.61
C ARG A 113 12.76 0.66 12.82
N GLU A 114 11.86 0.15 13.66
CA GLU A 114 12.20 -0.66 14.84
C GLU A 114 13.02 -1.91 14.47
N LEU A 115 12.71 -2.52 13.32
CA LEU A 115 13.39 -3.72 12.82
C LEU A 115 14.69 -3.41 12.05
N GLY A 116 15.09 -2.15 11.97
CA GLY A 116 16.27 -1.70 11.21
C GLY A 116 16.12 -1.94 9.70
N LEU A 117 14.90 -1.85 9.20
CA LEU A 117 14.57 -1.97 7.77
C LEU A 117 14.33 -0.57 7.20
N THR A 118 14.44 -0.47 5.87
CA THR A 118 14.06 0.73 5.12
C THR A 118 13.14 0.34 3.97
N PRO A 119 12.08 1.10 3.66
CA PRO A 119 11.28 0.83 2.46
C PRO A 119 12.16 0.77 1.20
N ALA A 120 11.88 -0.17 0.30
CA ALA A 120 12.60 -0.31 -0.95
C ALA A 120 11.97 0.59 -2.01
N PHE A 121 12.52 1.79 -2.19
CA PHE A 121 12.07 2.76 -3.19
C PHE A 121 12.77 2.64 -4.55
N ASP A 122 13.73 1.71 -4.67
CA ASP A 122 14.62 1.52 -5.82
C ASP A 122 14.15 0.47 -6.82
#